data_AF-A0A8X8AW28-F1
#
_entry.id   AF-A0A8X8AW28-F1
#
_cell.length_a   1.000
_cell.length_b   1.000
_cell.length_c   1.000
_cell.angle_alpha   90.00
_cell.angle_beta   90.00
_cell.angle_gamma   90.00
#
_symmetry.space_group_name_H-M   'P 1'
#
loop_
_entity.id
_entity.type
_entity.pdbx_description
1 polymer ?
#
loop_
_entity_poly.entity_id
_entity_poly.type
_entity_poly.pdbx_seq_one_letter_code
_entity_poly.pdbx_strand_id
1 'polypeptide(L)'
;MAEALAMRDALQDAKRKSLTNVWCRTDSQELVRAFNSKTYPVELFGVLMDIEFLSSSFTSFFVSYVSRENNTTADSLAKSALYNYPTTLY
;
A
#
# COMPACT_ATOMS: atom_id res chain seq x y z
N MET A 1 2.94 -7.20 5.49
CA MET A 1 1.47 -7.12 5.40
C MET A 1 0.93 -5.70 5.62
N ALA A 2 1.32 -4.98 6.67
CA ALA A 2 0.82 -3.64 6.98
C ALA A 2 0.93 -2.65 5.80
N GLU A 3 2.07 -2.63 5.11
CA GLU A 3 2.30 -1.75 3.94
C GLU A 3 1.35 -2.06 2.77
N ALA A 4 1.06 -3.35 2.54
CA ALA A 4 0.11 -3.78 1.51
C ALA A 4 -1.31 -3.32 1.85
N LEU A 5 -1.71 -3.47 3.12
CA LEU A 5 -3.02 -2.99 3.60
C LEU A 5 -3.14 -1.48 3.47
N ALA A 6 -2.10 -0.74 3.86
CA ALA A 6 -2.05 0.72 3.71
C ALA A 6 -2.18 1.13 2.23
N MET A 7 -1.53 0.42 1.30
CA MET A 7 -1.66 0.68 -0.12
C MET A 7 -3.08 0.39 -0.62
N ARG A 8 -3.68 -0.75 -0.24
CA ARG A 8 -5.06 -1.09 -0.60
C ARG A 8 -6.03 0.00 -0.14
N ASP A 9 -5.92 0.45 1.10
CA ASP A 9 -6.81 1.48 1.66
C ASP A 9 -6.59 2.84 0.97
N ALA A 10 -5.35 3.19 0.63
CA ALA A 10 -5.05 4.37 -0.17
C ALA A 10 -5.67 4.30 -1.58
N LEU A 11 -5.71 3.13 -2.22
CA LEU A 11 -6.38 2.93 -3.51
C LEU A 11 -7.90 3.03 -3.39
N GLN A 12 -8.49 2.52 -2.32
CA GLN A 12 -9.92 2.70 -2.07
C GLN A 12 -10.29 4.17 -1.93
N ASP A 13 -9.49 4.95 -1.19
CA ASP A 13 -9.69 6.39 -1.05
C ASP A 13 -9.48 7.14 -2.37
N ALA A 14 -8.44 6.79 -3.13
CA ALA A 14 -8.19 7.33 -4.47
C ALA A 14 -9.37 7.07 -5.42
N LYS A 15 -9.94 5.87 -5.38
CA LYS A 15 -11.14 5.51 -6.16
C LYS A 15 -12.36 6.32 -5.72
N ARG A 16 -12.58 6.51 -4.42
CA ARG A 16 -13.66 7.37 -3.89
C ARG A 16 -13.51 8.82 -4.34
N LYS A 17 -12.29 9.30 -4.47
CA LYS A 17 -11.95 10.63 -4.99
C LYS A 17 -11.98 10.72 -6.52
N SER A 18 -12.35 9.64 -7.21
CA SER A 18 -12.40 9.54 -8.67
C SER A 18 -11.08 9.94 -9.34
N LEU A 19 -9.96 9.63 -8.70
CA LEU A 19 -8.65 9.79 -9.32
C LEU A 19 -8.53 8.79 -10.48
N THR A 20 -7.89 9.21 -11.56
CA THR A 20 -7.69 8.39 -12.76
C THR A 20 -6.26 7.91 -12.92
N ASN A 21 -5.29 8.69 -12.42
CA ASN A 21 -3.87 8.39 -12.47
C ASN A 21 -3.32 8.30 -11.06
N VAL A 22 -2.87 7.12 -10.66
CA VAL A 22 -2.37 6.86 -9.32
C VAL A 22 -0.94 6.33 -9.39
N TRP A 23 -0.05 6.98 -8.63
CA TRP A 23 1.32 6.52 -8.45
C TRP A 23 1.60 6.28 -6.96
N CYS A 24 1.66 5.01 -6.59
CA CYS A 24 2.00 4.57 -5.25
C CYS A 24 3.51 4.45 -5.09
N ARG A 25 4.03 5.05 -4.02
CA ARG A 25 5.44 4.97 -3.63
C ARG A 25 5.54 4.29 -2.28
N THR A 26 6.38 3.27 -2.18
CA THR A 26 6.57 2.48 -0.96
C THR A 26 8.06 2.25 -0.73
N ASP A 27 8.47 2.18 0.53
CA ASP A 27 9.81 1.74 0.94
C ASP A 27 9.93 0.21 1.08
N SER A 28 8.90 -0.53 0.68
CA SER A 28 8.88 -1.98 0.66
C SER A 28 9.33 -2.54 -0.68
N GLN A 29 10.60 -2.94 -0.77
CA GLN A 29 11.09 -3.62 -1.98
C GLN A 29 10.35 -4.94 -2.24
N GLU A 30 9.95 -5.65 -1.18
CA GLU A 30 9.21 -6.91 -1.30
C GLU A 30 7.85 -6.69 -1.93
N LEU A 31 7.12 -5.65 -1.52
CA LEU A 31 5.81 -5.32 -2.09
C LEU A 31 5.91 -4.93 -3.57
N VAL A 32 6.89 -4.09 -3.91
CA VAL A 32 7.15 -3.68 -5.30
C VAL A 32 7.51 -4.89 -6.15
N ARG A 33 8.36 -5.79 -5.64
CA ARG A 33 8.73 -7.02 -6.34
C ARG A 33 7.53 -7.94 -6.51
N ALA A 34 6.76 -8.19 -5.45
CA ALA A 34 5.60 -9.08 -5.50
C ALA A 34 4.53 -8.58 -6.50
N PHE A 35 4.29 -7.27 -6.54
CA PHE A 35 3.38 -6.66 -7.50
C PHE A 35 3.89 -6.80 -8.94
N ASN A 36 5.17 -6.49 -9.19
CA ASN A 36 5.74 -6.54 -10.54
C ASN A 36 5.97 -7.96 -11.06
N SER A 37 6.33 -8.91 -10.20
CA SER A 37 6.61 -10.30 -10.58
C SER A 37 5.34 -11.17 -10.64
N LYS A 38 4.20 -10.64 -10.20
CA LYS A 38 2.96 -11.41 -9.95
C LYS A 38 3.18 -12.68 -9.12
N THR A 39 4.27 -12.70 -8.34
CA THR A 39 4.62 -13.82 -7.48
C THR A 39 4.27 -13.43 -6.06
N TYR A 40 3.21 -14.05 -5.57
CA TYR A 40 2.54 -13.64 -4.35
C TYR A 40 2.92 -14.59 -3.21
N PRO A 41 3.58 -14.09 -2.15
CA PRO A 41 3.66 -14.83 -0.89
C PRO A 41 2.24 -15.14 -0.42
N VAL A 42 1.98 -16.36 0.04
CA VAL A 42 0.63 -16.82 0.45
C VAL A 42 -0.04 -15.83 1.41
N GLU A 43 0.74 -15.24 2.32
CA GLU A 43 0.27 -14.26 3.31
C GLU A 43 -0.17 -12.91 2.71
N LEU A 44 0.33 -12.55 1.53
CA LEU A 44 0.02 -11.29 0.85
C LEU A 44 -0.92 -11.46 -0.33
N PHE A 45 -1.19 -12.69 -0.76
CA PHE A 45 -1.98 -13.01 -1.96
C PHE A 45 -3.33 -12.29 -1.98
N GLY A 46 -4.11 -12.38 -0.90
CA GLY A 46 -5.43 -11.76 -0.84
C GLY A 46 -5.38 -10.24 -1.02
N VAL A 47 -4.49 -9.57 -0.28
CA VAL A 47 -4.35 -8.10 -0.34
C VAL A 47 -3.79 -7.65 -1.70
N LEU A 48 -2.89 -8.42 -2.29
CA LEU A 48 -2.33 -8.11 -3.61
C LEU A 48 -3.37 -8.28 -4.71
N MET A 49 -4.26 -9.27 -4.63
CA MET A 49 -5.39 -9.37 -5.55
C MET A 49 -6.37 -8.21 -5.41
N ASP A 50 -6.65 -7.76 -4.17
CA ASP A 50 -7.48 -6.57 -3.95
C ASP A 50 -6.82 -5.32 -4.58
N ILE A 51 -5.50 -5.18 -4.43
CA ILE A 51 -4.73 -4.08 -5.05
C ILE A 51 -4.78 -4.16 -6.57
N GLU A 52 -4.59 -5.34 -7.17
CA GLU A 52 -4.67 -5.53 -8.62
C GLU A 52 -6.09 -5.21 -9.14
N PHE A 53 -7.13 -5.68 -8.44
CA PHE A 53 -8.52 -5.36 -8.77
C PHE A 53 -8.81 -3.86 -8.67
N LEU A 54 -8.40 -3.20 -7.58
CA LEU A 54 -8.55 -1.76 -7.43
C LEU A 54 -7.75 -1.00 -8.49
N SER A 55 -6.54 -1.48 -8.83
CA SER A 55 -5.69 -0.87 -9.84
C SER A 55 -6.35 -0.79 -11.21
N SER A 56 -7.17 -1.80 -11.56
CA SER A 56 -7.91 -1.84 -12.82
C SER A 56 -8.99 -0.75 -12.96
N SER A 57 -9.39 -0.11 -11.85
CA SER A 57 -10.33 1.02 -11.87
C SER A 57 -9.67 2.34 -12.29
N PHE A 58 -8.33 2.40 -12.35
CA PHE A 58 -7.57 3.58 -12.74
C PHE A 58 -7.13 3.50 -14.20
N THR A 59 -7.04 4.65 -14.87
CA THR A 59 -6.50 4.75 -16.24
C THR A 59 -5.00 4.50 -16.26
N SER A 60 -4.28 4.88 -15.21
CA SER A 60 -2.87 4.58 -15.07
C SER A 60 -2.53 4.31 -13.61
N PHE A 61 -1.83 3.20 -13.38
CA PHE A 61 -1.40 2.78 -12.06
C PHE A 61 0.08 2.40 -12.09
N PHE A 62 0.85 2.99 -11.17
CA PHE A 62 2.28 2.69 -11.03
C PHE A 62 2.62 2.46 -9.56
N VAL A 63 3.51 1.49 -9.32
CA VAL A 63 4.10 1.24 -8.01
C VAL A 63 5.61 1.30 -8.13
N SER A 64 6.26 2.11 -7.30
CA SER A 64 7.73 2.23 -7.30
C SER A 64 8.29 2.21 -5.89
N TYR A 65 9.50 1.67 -5.77
CA TYR A 65 10.29 1.78 -4.55
C TYR A 65 10.81 3.20 -4.36
N VAL A 66 10.80 3.69 -3.12
CA VAL A 66 11.49 4.90 -2.67
C VAL A 66 12.29 4.59 -1.41
N SER A 67 13.43 5.24 -1.19
CA SER A 67 14.17 5.06 0.07
C SER A 67 13.37 5.59 1.26
N ARG A 68 13.65 5.05 2.45
CA ARG A 68 12.95 5.42 3.70
C ARG A 68 13.04 6.92 4.00
N GLU A 69 14.16 7.55 3.69
CA GLU A 69 14.36 8.99 3.86
C GLU A 69 13.39 9.84 2.99
N ASN A 70 12.91 9.28 1.88
CA ASN A 70 11.93 9.89 0.98
C ASN A 70 10.49 9.49 1.31
N ASN A 71 10.27 8.57 2.26
CA ASN A 71 8.95 8.12 2.73
C ASN A 71 8.65 8.54 4.19
N THR A 72 9.34 9.57 4.69
CA THR A 72 9.29 10.00 6.10
C THR A 72 7.90 10.39 6.57
N THR A 73 7.08 11.01 5.71
CA THR A 73 5.69 11.36 6.05
C THR A 73 4.83 10.13 6.29
N ALA A 74 4.88 9.13 5.39
CA ALA A 74 4.09 7.91 5.53
C ALA A 74 4.57 7.07 6.73
N ASP A 75 5.90 6.97 6.93
CA ASP A 75 6.49 6.30 8.09
C ASP A 75 6.08 6.97 9.41
N SER A 76 6.09 8.31 9.47
CA SER A 76 5.66 9.05 10.65
C SER A 76 4.17 8.85 10.94
N LEU A 77 3.32 8.82 9.91
CA LEU A 77 1.90 8.51 10.07
C LEU A 77 1.67 7.08 10.54
N ALA A 78 2.40 6.10 10.00
CA ALA A 78 2.33 4.72 10.42
C ALA A 78 2.76 4.56 11.89
N LYS A 79 3.85 5.22 12.30
CA LYS A 79 4.29 5.29 13.71
C LYS A 79 3.23 5.93 14.60
N SER A 80 2.67 7.06 14.19
CA SER A 80 1.59 7.72 14.95
C SER A 80 0.37 6.81 15.11
N ALA A 81 -0.01 6.07 14.06
CA ALA A 81 -1.11 5.11 14.12
C ALA A 81 -0.79 3.95 15.08
N LEU A 82 0.45 3.49 15.11
CA LEU A 82 0.91 2.46 16.04
C LEU A 82 0.87 2.94 17.50
N TYR A 83 1.32 4.17 17.77
CA TYR A 83 1.27 4.75 19.12
C TYR A 83 -0.16 5.05 19.59
N ASN A 84 -1.06 5.38 18.65
CA ASN A 84 -2.46 5.64 18.94
C ASN A 84 -3.31 4.36 18.95
N TYR A 85 -2.74 3.19 18.66
CA TYR A 85 -3.47 1.94 18.77
C TYR A 85 -3.70 1.65 20.25
N PRO A 86 -4.96 1.70 20.74
CA PRO A 86 -5.22 1.49 22.16
C PRO A 86 -4.72 0.10 22.52
N THR A 87 -3.80 0.07 23.47
CA THR A 87 -3.28 -1.15 24.09
C THR A 87 -4.36 -1.74 24.98
N THR A 88 -5.52 -2.09 24.42
CA THR A 88 -6.51 -2.89 25.14
C THR A 88 -6.04 -4.34 25.08
N LEU A 89 -4.98 -4.60 25.85
CA LEU A 89 -4.54 -5.93 26.24
C LEU A 89 -5.69 -6.58 27.02
N TYR A 90 -6.13 -7.75 26.55
CA TYR A 90 -6.68 -8.78 27.43
C TYR A 90 -5.50 -9.53 28.06
#